data_AF-A0A954BE82-F1
#
_entry.id   AF-A0A954BE82-F1
#
_cell.length_a   1.000
_cell.length_b   1.000
_cell.length_c   1.000
_cell.angle_alpha   90.00
_cell.angle_beta   90.00
_cell.angle_gamma   90.00
#
_symmetry.space_group_name_H-M   'P 1'
#
loop_
_entity.id
_entity.type
_entity.pdbx_description
1 polymer ?
#
loop_
_entity_poly.entity_id
_entity_poly.type
_entity_poly.pdbx_seq_one_letter_code
_entity_poly.pdbx_strand_id
1 'polypeptide(L)'
;MDAITPKNEVARAEPVKRPTQEEAEEAVRTLIAWAGDDPAREGLLDTPKRVVNAYKEWFSGYGEDPVKYLSRTFEDVQGYD
;
A
#
# COMPACT_ATOMS: atom_id res chain seq x y z
N MET A 1 -16.79 -8.11 34.18
CA MET A 1 -15.73 -7.10 34.14
C MET A 1 -15.77 -6.52 32.74
N ASP A 2 -16.57 -5.48 32.55
CA ASP A 2 -16.73 -4.81 31.27
C ASP A 2 -15.45 -4.06 30.95
N ALA A 3 -14.68 -4.57 29.99
CA ALA A 3 -13.52 -3.86 29.49
C ALA A 3 -14.02 -2.66 28.67
N ILE A 4 -14.08 -1.50 29.31
CA ILE A 4 -14.17 -0.21 28.62
C ILE A 4 -12.81 -0.03 27.93
N THR A 5 -12.67 -0.58 26.73
CA THR A 5 -11.56 -0.21 25.85
C THR A 5 -11.76 1.27 25.52
N PRO A 6 -10.84 2.17 25.91
CA PRO A 6 -10.92 3.55 25.45
C PRO A 6 -10.88 3.49 23.92
N LYS A 7 -11.85 4.13 23.26
CA LYS A 7 -11.81 4.36 21.81
C LYS A 7 -10.53 5.13 21.54
N ASN A 8 -9.46 4.39 21.25
CA ASN A 8 -8.22 4.96 20.79
C ASN A 8 -8.55 5.43 19.38
N GLU A 9 -9.04 6.67 19.29
CA GLU A 9 -8.98 7.46 18.07
C GLU A 9 -7.49 7.54 17.76
N VAL A 10 -6.99 6.54 17.03
CA VAL A 10 -5.70 6.61 16.36
C VAL A 10 -5.78 7.88 15.54
N ALA A 11 -5.17 8.95 16.06
CA ALA A 11 -5.10 10.24 15.41
C ALA A 11 -4.58 9.96 14.02
N ARG A 12 -5.44 10.11 13.01
CA ARG A 12 -5.05 9.89 11.62
C ARG A 12 -3.92 10.88 11.37
N ALA A 13 -2.73 10.37 11.10
CA ALA A 13 -1.59 11.21 10.75
C ALA A 13 -2.02 12.14 9.60
N GLU A 14 -1.64 13.41 9.70
CA GLU A 14 -1.87 14.40 8.64
C GLU A 14 -1.51 13.80 7.27
N PRO A 15 -2.34 14.02 6.24
CA PRO A 15 -2.11 13.41 4.94
C PRO A 15 -0.76 13.88 4.36
N VAL A 16 0.18 12.95 4.23
CA VAL A 16 1.49 13.22 3.63
C VAL A 16 1.30 13.64 2.17
N LYS A 17 1.91 14.77 1.79
CA LYS A 17 1.96 15.19 0.38
C LYS A 17 2.68 14.12 -0.44
N ARG A 18 1.95 13.48 -1.36
CA ARG A 18 2.51 12.44 -2.24
C ARG A 18 3.31 13.09 -3.38
N PRO A 19 4.52 12.59 -3.69
CA PRO A 19 5.27 13.00 -4.88
C PRO A 19 4.56 12.51 -6.15
N THR A 20 4.97 13.03 -7.30
CA THR A 20 4.50 12.55 -8.61
C THR A 20 5.06 11.17 -8.92
N GLN A 21 4.51 10.52 -9.96
CA GLN A 21 5.03 9.23 -10.41
C GLN A 21 6.46 9.37 -10.95
N GLU A 22 6.75 10.43 -11.69
CA GLU A 22 8.07 10.72 -12.26
C GLU A 22 9.11 10.92 -11.15
N GLU A 23 8.76 11.65 -10.08
CA GLU A 23 9.63 11.82 -8.91
C GLU A 23 9.91 10.48 -8.21
N ALA A 24 8.91 9.60 -8.11
CA ALA A 24 9.10 8.27 -7.54
C ALA A 24 9.96 7.37 -8.45
N GLU A 25 9.78 7.42 -9.76
CA GLU A 25 10.60 6.68 -10.72
C GLU A 25 12.06 7.17 -10.69
N GLU A 26 12.31 8.48 -10.57
CA GLU A 26 13.65 9.05 -10.43
C GLU A 26 14.34 8.60 -9.13
N ALA A 27 13.57 8.50 -8.04
CA ALA A 27 14.08 7.92 -6.80
C ALA A 27 14.51 6.45 -7.00
N VAL A 28 13.76 5.65 -7.76
CA VAL A 28 14.17 4.27 -8.09
C VAL A 28 15.43 4.25 -8.96
N ARG A 29 15.58 5.16 -9.94
CA ARG A 29 16.83 5.29 -10.71
C ARG A 29 18.01 5.59 -9.81
N THR A 30 17.82 6.48 -8.83
CA THR A 30 18.82 6.81 -7.81
C THR A 30 19.22 5.58 -7.01
N LEU A 31 18.26 4.75 -6.58
CA LEU A 31 18.53 3.52 -5.83
C LEU A 31 19.30 2.48 -6.66
N ILE A 32 18.96 2.34 -7.95
CA ILE A 32 19.68 1.45 -8.88
C ILE A 32 21.14 1.88 -9.02
N ALA A 33 21.37 3.18 -9.28
CA ALA A 33 22.72 3.73 -9.41
C ALA A 33 23.51 3.60 -8.12
N TRP A 34 22.87 3.86 -6.97
CA TRP A 34 23.48 3.68 -5.65
C TRP A 34 23.87 2.23 -5.37
N ALA A 35 23.10 1.26 -5.88
CA ALA A 35 23.42 -0.17 -5.78
C ALA A 35 24.59 -0.61 -6.69
N GLY A 36 25.08 0.27 -7.58
CA GLY A 36 26.21 0.01 -8.47
C GLY A 36 25.85 -0.54 -9.86
N ASP A 37 24.56 -0.49 -10.25
CA ASP A 37 24.10 -0.87 -11.59
C ASP A 37 23.79 0.39 -12.43
N ASP A 38 23.76 0.28 -13.76
CA ASP A 38 23.46 1.40 -14.66
C ASP A 38 21.96 1.50 -14.97
N PRO A 39 21.24 2.54 -14.50
CA PRO A 39 19.80 2.71 -14.77
C PRO A 39 19.47 2.92 -16.25
N ALA A 40 20.44 3.28 -17.09
CA ALA A 40 20.27 3.49 -18.52
C ALA A 40 20.47 2.23 -19.37
N ARG A 41 20.92 1.11 -18.78
CA ARG A 41 21.07 -0.15 -19.53
C ARG A 41 19.72 -0.69 -19.97
N GLU A 42 19.69 -1.32 -21.15
CA GLU A 42 18.47 -1.80 -21.81
C GLU A 42 17.52 -2.56 -20.85
N GLY A 43 18.06 -3.47 -20.05
CA GLY A 43 17.27 -4.29 -19.11
C GLY A 43 16.66 -3.53 -17.91
N LEU A 44 17.05 -2.27 -17.68
CA LEU A 44 16.58 -1.46 -16.55
C LEU A 44 15.80 -0.21 -16.93
N LEU A 45 15.70 0.14 -18.22
CA LEU A 45 14.99 1.35 -18.65
C LEU A 45 13.55 1.43 -18.09
N ASP A 46 12.85 0.29 -18.10
CA ASP A 46 11.48 0.15 -17.60
C ASP A 46 11.38 -0.25 -16.12
N THR A 47 12.50 -0.55 -15.46
CA THR A 47 12.51 -1.00 -14.06
C THR A 47 11.92 0.04 -13.10
N PRO A 48 12.26 1.33 -13.18
CA PRO A 48 11.65 2.36 -12.31
C PRO A 48 10.12 2.33 -12.35
N LYS A 49 9.54 2.32 -13.55
CA LYS A 49 8.09 2.25 -13.76
C LYS A 49 7.48 0.98 -13.16
N ARG A 50 8.11 -0.19 -13.40
CA ARG A 50 7.63 -1.48 -12.85
C ARG A 50 7.64 -1.48 -11.32
N VAL A 51 8.69 -0.94 -10.70
CA VAL A 51 8.80 -0.86 -9.23
C VAL A 51 7.75 0.06 -8.64
N VAL A 52 7.56 1.26 -9.21
CA VAL A 52 6.54 2.20 -8.74
C VAL A 52 5.12 1.61 -8.88
N ASN A 53 4.86 0.89 -9.98
CA ASN A 53 3.58 0.19 -10.14
C ASN A 53 3.38 -0.94 -9.12
N ALA A 54 4.42 -1.73 -8.84
CA ALA A 54 4.37 -2.77 -7.81
C ALA A 54 4.06 -2.17 -6.43
N TYR A 55 4.65 -1.01 -6.08
CA TYR A 55 4.34 -0.31 -4.83
C TYR A 55 2.87 0.12 -4.77
N LYS A 56 2.29 0.61 -5.87
CA LYS A 56 0.85 0.95 -5.91
C LYS A 56 -0.04 -0.26 -5.65
N GLU A 57 0.36 -1.44 -6.14
CA GLU A 57 -0.38 -2.68 -5.91
C GLU A 57 -0.22 -3.19 -4.48
N TRP A 58 1.02 -3.33 -4.00
CA TRP A 58 1.30 -3.86 -2.66
C TRP A 58 0.71 -3.00 -1.55
N PHE A 59 0.64 -1.69 -1.77
CA PHE A 59 0.12 -0.73 -0.80
C PHE A 59 -1.26 -0.19 -1.16
N SER A 60 -2.01 -0.85 -2.06
CA SER A 60 -3.35 -0.40 -2.47
C SER A 60 -4.28 -0.23 -1.28
N GLY A 61 -4.15 -1.13 -0.28
CA GLY A 61 -4.96 -1.15 0.93
C GLY A 61 -4.89 0.14 1.78
N TYR A 62 -3.84 0.96 1.63
CA TYR A 62 -3.77 2.25 2.33
C TYR A 62 -4.83 3.26 1.85
N GLY A 63 -5.36 3.07 0.64
CA GLY A 63 -6.47 3.85 0.09
C GLY A 63 -7.84 3.19 0.25
N GLU A 64 -7.90 1.99 0.83
CA GLU A 64 -9.13 1.21 0.93
C GLU A 64 -9.76 1.31 2.32
N ASP A 65 -11.08 1.17 2.38
CA ASP A 65 -11.82 1.14 3.65
C ASP A 65 -11.97 -0.33 4.12
N PRO A 66 -11.27 -0.75 5.19
CA PRO A 66 -11.34 -2.12 5.69
C PRO A 66 -12.73 -2.47 6.24
N VAL A 67 -13.50 -1.49 6.73
CA VAL A 67 -14.84 -1.73 7.29
C VAL A 67 -15.78 -2.25 6.19
N LYS A 68 -15.63 -1.76 4.97
CA LYS A 68 -16.40 -2.21 3.81
C LYS A 68 -16.20 -3.69 3.51
N TYR A 69 -15.00 -4.23 3.74
CA TYR A 69 -14.71 -5.65 3.51
C TYR A 69 -15.19 -6.54 4.66
N LEU A 70 -15.15 -6.03 5.89
CA LEU A 70 -15.53 -6.77 7.10
C LEU A 70 -17.04 -6.73 7.38
N SER A 71 -17.81 -5.87 6.72
CA SER A 71 -19.25 -5.71 6.95
C SER A 71 -20.11 -6.85 6.42
N ARG A 72 -19.55 -7.82 5.68
CA ARG A 72 -20.27 -8.96 5.15
C ARG A 72 -20.43 -10.05 6.22
N THR A 73 -21.64 -10.21 6.75
CA THR A 73 -22.01 -11.34 7.62
C THR A 73 -22.61 -12.47 6.78
N PHE A 74 -22.18 -13.71 7.02
CA PHE A 74 -22.86 -14.89 6.48
C PHE A 74 -23.99 -15.28 7.43
N GLU A 75 -25.17 -15.57 6.88
CA GLU A 75 -26.25 -16.17 7.66
C GLU A 75 -25.89 -17.62 8.00
N ASP A 76 -26.16 -18.00 9.25
CA ASP A 76 -25.93 -19.34 9.78
C ASP A 76 -26.73 -20.35 8.94
N VAL A 77 -26.05 -21.32 8.31
CA VAL A 77 -26.72 -22.44 7.65
C VAL A 77 -27.25 -23.38 8.72
N GLN A 78 -28.37 -22.99 9.34
CA GLN A 78 -29.16 -23.87 10.21
C GLN A 78 -29.62 -25.07 9.40
N GLY A 79 -28.96 -26.21 9.61
CA GLY A 79 -29.26 -27.44 8.89
C GLY A 79 -28.50 -28.64 9.41
N TYR A 80 -28.45 -28.83 10.73
CA TYR A 80 -28.29 -30.16 11.31
C TYR A 80 -29.22 -30.25 12.52
N ASP A 81 -30.21 -31.15 12.40
CA ASP A 81 -31.21 -31.49 13.43
C ASP A 81 -30.57 -31.84 14.79
#